data_AF-A0A257EF54-F1
#
_entry.id   AF-A0A257EF54-F1
#
_cell.length_a   1.000
_cell.length_b   1.000
_cell.length_c   1.000
_cell.angle_alpha   90.00
_cell.angle_beta   90.00
_cell.angle_gamma   90.00
#
_symmetry.space_group_name_H-M   'P 1'
#
loop_
_entity.id
_entity.type
_entity.pdbx_description
1 polymer ?
#
loop_
_entity_poly.entity_id
_entity_poly.type
_entity_poly.pdbx_seq_one_letter_code
_entity_poly.pdbx_strand_id
1 'polypeptide(L)'
;MNRVLAHTGAQYPILQAPMGWIARSALASAVSKAGGLGIIETSSGETENCQREIQRMLDSGLPFGVNLPIRFLKDDAMLRYVCESGIRFVTTSAGSPAKFVAPLKAAGIAVYHAVPTLEAALKCAQAGVDGLVVECSEGGGFKNPEEVSTLVLLQAIREHTDLPLIAAGGIVDGRAMAAAFALGAEGVQMGTRFVACAESPVHAHYKQAIVQASTTDTYMLNTQSSPCIRALKSPYTKSLHEAGLMGPEAFKGIQDVYFGGDMNAAPALAGQSAGLIHEVKTAREIIEETVAQFHAISARLGQLASTSSFG
;
A
#
# COMPACT_ATOMS: atom_id res chain seq x y z
N MET A 1 -22.36 -1.33 5.73
CA MET A 1 -20.99 -0.79 5.60
C MET A 1 -20.03 -1.84 6.12
N ASN A 2 -18.95 -2.17 5.40
CA ASN A 2 -17.99 -3.20 5.86
C ASN A 2 -17.04 -2.66 6.95
N ARG A 3 -16.24 -3.51 7.58
CA ARG A 3 -15.43 -3.15 8.77
C ARG A 3 -14.32 -2.15 8.43
N VAL A 4 -13.69 -2.29 7.27
CA VAL A 4 -12.67 -1.34 6.78
C VAL A 4 -13.26 0.07 6.62
N LEU A 5 -14.44 0.19 6.01
CA LEU A 5 -15.13 1.49 5.88
C LEU A 5 -15.52 2.06 7.24
N ALA A 6 -15.99 1.23 8.17
CA ALA A 6 -16.33 1.67 9.52
C ALA A 6 -15.12 2.22 10.30
N HIS A 7 -13.95 1.60 10.17
CA HIS A 7 -12.73 2.04 10.84
C HIS A 7 -12.08 3.27 10.19
N THR A 8 -12.24 3.45 8.88
CA THR A 8 -11.54 4.50 8.13
C THR A 8 -12.40 5.75 7.92
N GLY A 9 -13.72 5.58 7.81
CA GLY A 9 -14.66 6.64 7.42
C GLY A 9 -14.55 7.03 5.94
N ALA A 10 -13.85 6.25 5.12
CA ALA A 10 -13.84 6.43 3.67
C ALA A 10 -15.20 6.08 3.05
N GLN A 11 -15.43 6.49 1.81
CA GLN A 11 -16.63 6.11 1.06
C GLN A 11 -16.46 4.74 0.37
N TYR A 12 -15.26 4.49 -0.16
CA TYR A 12 -14.89 3.27 -0.85
C TYR A 12 -13.69 2.62 -0.15
N PRO A 13 -13.64 1.27 -0.04
CA PRO A 13 -12.56 0.58 0.67
C PRO A 13 -11.33 0.42 -0.24
N ILE A 14 -10.89 1.54 -0.82
CA ILE A 14 -9.76 1.67 -1.73
C ILE A 14 -8.75 2.61 -1.06
N LEU A 15 -7.61 2.07 -0.69
CA LEU A 15 -6.56 2.76 0.03
C LEU A 15 -5.37 3.03 -0.90
N GLN A 16 -4.76 4.19 -0.75
CA GLN A 16 -3.48 4.50 -1.36
C GLN A 16 -2.34 4.08 -0.42
N ALA A 17 -1.38 3.31 -0.91
CA ALA A 17 -0.30 2.73 -0.09
C ALA A 17 0.67 3.82 0.42
N PRO A 18 1.12 3.78 1.68
CA PRO A 18 2.03 4.77 2.25
C PRO A 18 3.45 4.67 1.66
N MET A 19 3.71 5.46 0.62
CA MET A 19 4.97 5.48 -0.13
C MET A 19 5.85 6.64 0.34
N GLY A 20 7.05 6.34 0.85
CA GLY A 20 7.95 7.35 1.44
C GLY A 20 8.23 8.51 0.48
N TRP A 21 8.22 9.74 1.00
CA TRP A 21 8.26 11.02 0.27
C TRP A 21 7.10 11.31 -0.71
N ILE A 22 6.45 10.27 -1.26
CA ILE A 22 5.41 10.38 -2.30
C ILE A 22 4.03 10.61 -1.68
N ALA A 23 3.69 9.81 -0.67
CA ALA A 23 2.36 9.76 -0.05
C ALA A 23 2.18 10.85 1.00
N ARG A 24 2.19 12.11 0.54
CA ARG A 24 1.98 13.32 1.36
C ARG A 24 0.61 13.94 1.09
N SER A 25 0.33 15.11 1.68
CA SER A 25 -1.04 15.67 1.69
C SER A 25 -1.59 15.86 0.28
N ALA A 26 -0.76 16.15 -0.73
CA ALA A 26 -1.20 16.31 -2.11
C ALA A 26 -1.88 15.05 -2.67
N LEU A 27 -1.19 13.90 -2.66
CA LEU A 27 -1.73 12.64 -3.14
C LEU A 27 -2.83 12.11 -2.20
N ALA A 28 -2.60 12.15 -0.89
CA ALA A 28 -3.56 11.66 0.09
C ALA A 28 -4.90 12.43 0.02
N SER A 29 -4.85 13.76 -0.12
CA SER A 29 -6.06 14.58 -0.30
C SER A 29 -6.80 14.23 -1.59
N ALA A 30 -6.10 13.99 -2.69
CA ALA A 30 -6.73 13.64 -3.97
C ALA A 30 -7.50 12.31 -3.87
N VAL A 31 -6.88 11.30 -3.25
CA VAL A 31 -7.48 9.99 -3.02
C VAL A 31 -8.69 10.10 -2.08
N SER A 32 -8.55 10.83 -0.97
CA SER A 32 -9.66 11.01 -0.02
C SER A 32 -10.82 11.83 -0.59
N LYS A 33 -10.56 12.86 -1.41
CA LYS A 33 -11.61 13.61 -2.14
C LYS A 33 -12.37 12.76 -3.14
N ALA A 34 -11.70 11.78 -3.74
CA ALA A 34 -12.32 10.82 -4.65
C ALA A 34 -13.10 9.70 -3.92
N GLY A 35 -13.16 9.73 -2.58
CA GLY A 35 -13.91 8.78 -1.77
C GLY A 35 -13.10 7.57 -1.29
N GLY A 36 -11.85 7.42 -1.73
CA GLY A 36 -10.92 6.44 -1.16
C GLY A 36 -10.35 6.90 0.19
N LEU A 37 -9.26 6.27 0.61
CA LEU A 37 -8.48 6.69 1.78
C LEU A 37 -7.03 6.98 1.40
N GLY A 38 -6.64 8.25 1.48
CA GLY A 38 -5.22 8.63 1.47
C GLY A 38 -4.53 8.21 2.76
N ILE A 39 -3.30 7.70 2.66
CA ILE A 39 -2.47 7.37 3.84
C ILE A 39 -1.18 8.17 3.79
N ILE A 40 -0.94 8.99 4.82
CA ILE A 40 0.29 9.78 4.95
C ILE A 40 1.47 8.88 5.35
N GLU A 41 2.59 9.01 4.65
CA GLU A 41 3.86 8.37 5.00
C GLU A 41 4.59 9.06 6.15
N THR A 42 5.29 8.27 6.96
CA THR A 42 6.25 8.77 7.96
C THR A 42 7.60 8.05 7.89
N SER A 43 7.91 7.43 6.73
CA SER A 43 9.13 6.64 6.51
C SER A 43 10.31 7.45 5.97
N SER A 44 10.08 8.67 5.50
CA SER A 44 11.11 9.55 4.93
C SER A 44 12.17 10.03 5.94
N GLY A 45 11.93 9.88 7.25
CA GLY A 45 12.80 10.43 8.30
C GLY A 45 12.63 11.94 8.54
N GLU A 46 11.74 12.60 7.79
CA GLU A 46 11.46 14.04 7.90
C GLU A 46 10.31 14.30 8.90
N THR A 47 10.50 13.94 10.17
CA THR A 47 9.44 13.93 11.21
C THR A 47 8.60 15.21 11.25
N GLU A 48 9.24 16.38 11.30
CA GLU A 48 8.52 17.67 11.33
C GLU A 48 7.73 17.93 10.04
N ASN A 49 8.27 17.50 8.90
CA ASN A 49 7.55 17.63 7.64
C ASN A 49 6.32 16.71 7.62
N CYS A 50 6.47 15.46 8.04
CA CYS A 50 5.35 14.54 8.18
C CYS A 50 4.26 15.08 9.12
N GLN A 51 4.63 15.71 10.24
CA GLN A 51 3.66 16.36 11.14
C GLN A 51 2.88 17.48 10.43
N ARG A 52 3.55 18.33 9.63
CA ARG A 52 2.89 19.36 8.81
C ARG A 52 1.96 18.75 7.76
N GLU A 53 2.36 17.68 7.09
CA GLU A 53 1.52 16.98 6.12
C GLU A 53 0.28 16.35 6.77
N ILE A 54 0.43 15.78 7.98
CA ILE A 54 -0.70 15.29 8.79
C ILE A 54 -1.62 16.44 9.20
N GLN A 55 -1.08 17.57 9.66
CA GLN A 55 -1.89 18.72 10.05
C GLN A 55 -2.73 19.25 8.88
N ARG A 56 -2.16 19.33 7.67
CA ARG A 56 -2.93 19.71 6.47
C ARG A 56 -4.09 18.76 6.19
N MET A 57 -3.91 17.46 6.42
CA MET A 57 -4.99 16.49 6.26
C MET A 57 -6.07 16.66 7.33
N LEU A 58 -5.70 16.93 8.59
CA LEU A 58 -6.65 17.24 9.66
C LEU A 58 -7.48 18.49 9.32
N ASP A 59 -6.82 19.56 8.91
CA ASP A 59 -7.46 20.83 8.54
C ASP A 59 -8.42 20.67 7.35
N SER A 60 -8.17 19.69 6.48
CA SER A 60 -9.04 19.40 5.33
C SER A 60 -10.38 18.77 5.70
N GLY A 61 -10.47 18.14 6.88
CA GLY A 61 -11.65 17.38 7.32
C GLY A 61 -11.91 16.08 6.55
N LEU A 62 -11.05 15.69 5.61
CA LEU A 62 -11.18 14.46 4.83
C LEU A 62 -10.81 13.22 5.66
N PRO A 63 -11.42 12.05 5.43
CA PRO A 63 -10.94 10.80 6.03
C PRO A 63 -9.55 10.47 5.48
N PHE A 64 -8.60 10.15 6.36
CA PHE A 64 -7.25 9.74 5.99
C PHE A 64 -6.64 8.83 7.06
N GLY A 65 -5.57 8.13 6.71
CA GLY A 65 -4.76 7.35 7.63
C GLY A 65 -3.33 7.86 7.74
N VAL A 66 -2.60 7.36 8.72
CA VAL A 66 -1.14 7.57 8.85
C VAL A 66 -0.43 6.23 8.94
N ASN A 67 0.67 6.08 8.22
CA ASN A 67 1.52 4.90 8.36
C ASN A 67 2.65 5.14 9.35
N LEU A 68 2.83 4.25 10.32
CA LEU A 68 3.94 4.23 11.28
C LEU A 68 4.87 3.03 11.02
N PRO A 69 5.99 3.25 10.32
CA PRO A 69 6.98 2.20 10.06
C PRO A 69 7.91 2.03 11.27
N ILE A 70 7.66 0.99 12.08
CA ILE A 70 8.17 0.87 13.46
C ILE A 70 9.70 0.92 13.55
N ARG A 71 10.42 0.30 12.62
CA ARG A 71 11.90 0.32 12.57
C ARG A 71 12.48 1.61 11.99
N PHE A 72 11.70 2.39 11.25
CA PHE A 72 12.15 3.62 10.60
C PHE A 72 11.82 4.88 11.43
N LEU A 73 11.05 4.75 12.51
CA LEU A 73 10.86 5.84 13.46
C LEU A 73 12.13 6.02 14.31
N LYS A 74 12.63 7.26 14.35
CA LYS A 74 13.80 7.66 15.14
C LYS A 74 13.54 7.61 16.65
N ASP A 75 12.33 7.99 17.05
CA ASP A 75 11.87 8.10 18.43
C ASP A 75 10.33 8.03 18.49
N ASP A 76 9.76 8.17 19.68
CA ASP A 76 8.31 8.10 19.93
C ASP A 76 7.58 9.43 19.66
N ALA A 77 8.22 10.47 19.12
CA ALA A 77 7.56 11.76 18.89
C ALA A 77 6.44 11.66 17.86
N MET A 78 6.64 10.89 16.78
CA MET A 78 5.60 10.67 15.77
C MET A 78 4.43 9.85 16.33
N LEU A 79 4.70 8.83 17.15
CA LEU A 79 3.65 8.05 17.82
C LEU A 79 2.80 8.94 18.73
N ARG A 80 3.45 9.73 19.60
CA ARG A 80 2.76 10.66 20.51
C ARG A 80 1.92 11.67 19.73
N TYR A 81 2.51 12.30 18.73
CA TYR A 81 1.81 13.23 17.85
C TYR A 81 0.55 12.59 17.25
N VAL A 82 0.66 11.37 16.70
CA VAL A 82 -0.47 10.66 16.10
C VAL A 82 -1.57 10.36 17.13
N CYS A 83 -1.22 9.92 18.34
CA CYS A 83 -2.17 9.67 19.41
C CYS A 83 -2.91 10.95 19.87
N GLU A 84 -2.24 12.10 19.82
CA GLU A 84 -2.79 13.39 20.29
C GLU A 84 -3.54 14.18 19.20
N SER A 85 -3.35 13.82 17.92
CA SER A 85 -3.83 14.60 16.76
C SER A 85 -5.27 14.31 16.32
N GLY A 86 -5.96 13.35 16.93
CA GLY A 86 -7.33 12.98 16.53
C GLY A 86 -7.43 12.15 15.24
N ILE A 87 -6.32 11.53 14.81
CA ILE A 87 -6.32 10.52 13.74
C ILE A 87 -7.18 9.34 14.19
N ARG A 88 -7.87 8.68 13.24
CA ARG A 88 -8.74 7.53 13.54
C ARG A 88 -8.23 6.19 13.02
N PHE A 89 -7.32 6.22 12.05
CA PHE A 89 -6.84 5.03 11.37
C PHE A 89 -5.32 5.08 11.17
N VAL A 90 -4.63 4.03 11.61
CA VAL A 90 -3.18 3.89 11.46
C VAL A 90 -2.85 2.54 10.83
N THR A 91 -1.98 2.56 9.83
CA THR A 91 -1.26 1.36 9.41
C THR A 91 0.10 1.33 10.07
N THR A 92 0.53 0.17 10.54
CA THR A 92 1.90 -0.04 11.03
C THR A 92 2.62 -1.01 10.11
N SER A 93 3.94 -0.87 9.98
CA SER A 93 4.77 -1.75 9.14
C SER A 93 6.19 -1.87 9.69
N ALA A 94 7.02 -2.69 9.05
CA ALA A 94 8.46 -2.81 9.34
C ALA A 94 8.78 -2.96 10.84
N GLY A 95 8.29 -4.03 11.49
CA GLY A 95 8.54 -4.31 12.91
C GLY A 95 7.37 -5.01 13.57
N SER A 96 7.41 -5.18 14.90
CA SER A 96 6.29 -5.79 15.64
C SER A 96 5.30 -4.71 16.09
N PRO A 97 4.00 -4.82 15.74
CA PRO A 97 2.98 -3.86 16.14
C PRO A 97 2.73 -3.84 17.65
N ALA A 98 3.15 -4.87 18.40
CA ALA A 98 2.97 -4.96 19.84
C ALA A 98 3.50 -3.74 20.62
N LYS A 99 4.50 -3.04 20.07
CA LYS A 99 5.02 -1.80 20.66
C LYS A 99 4.03 -0.63 20.62
N PHE A 100 3.19 -0.54 19.58
CA PHE A 100 2.37 0.65 19.31
C PHE A 100 0.86 0.38 19.44
N VAL A 101 0.41 -0.87 19.40
CA VAL A 101 -1.02 -1.19 19.47
C VAL A 101 -1.67 -0.62 20.73
N ALA A 102 -1.09 -0.85 21.92
CA ALA A 102 -1.67 -0.37 23.17
C ALA A 102 -1.88 1.17 23.22
N PRO A 103 -0.85 2.01 22.98
CA PRO A 103 -1.04 3.47 22.99
C PRO A 103 -1.97 3.97 21.88
N LEU A 104 -1.90 3.41 20.68
CA LEU A 104 -2.79 3.81 19.57
C LEU A 104 -4.25 3.48 19.89
N LYS A 105 -4.53 2.28 20.40
CA LYS A 105 -5.90 1.88 20.76
C LYS A 105 -6.44 2.67 21.96
N ALA A 106 -5.58 3.02 22.92
CA ALA A 106 -5.96 3.90 24.03
C ALA A 106 -6.39 5.30 23.54
N ALA A 107 -5.84 5.76 22.40
CA ALA A 107 -6.26 6.98 21.72
C ALA A 107 -7.48 6.81 20.81
N GLY A 108 -8.12 5.63 20.78
CA GLY A 108 -9.29 5.34 19.95
C GLY A 108 -8.97 5.11 18.47
N ILE A 109 -7.71 4.83 18.13
CA ILE A 109 -7.24 4.63 16.76
C ILE A 109 -7.42 3.16 16.37
N ALA A 110 -8.04 2.91 15.22
CA ALA A 110 -8.04 1.58 14.60
C ALA A 110 -6.66 1.27 14.01
N VAL A 111 -6.06 0.16 14.41
CA VAL A 111 -4.68 -0.20 14.05
C VAL A 111 -4.66 -1.39 13.09
N TYR A 112 -4.15 -1.17 11.89
CA TYR A 112 -3.90 -2.23 10.92
C TYR A 112 -2.39 -2.47 10.80
N HIS A 113 -1.96 -3.71 10.56
CA HIS A 113 -0.54 -4.02 10.36
C HIS A 113 -0.28 -4.67 9.01
N ALA A 114 0.79 -4.25 8.33
CA ALA A 114 1.25 -4.85 7.09
C ALA A 114 1.93 -6.20 7.34
N VAL A 115 1.40 -7.27 6.75
CA VAL A 115 1.87 -8.65 6.95
C VAL A 115 2.17 -9.33 5.62
N PRO A 116 3.36 -9.92 5.44
CA PRO A 116 3.71 -10.60 4.20
C PRO A 116 3.66 -12.14 4.30
N THR A 117 3.34 -12.69 5.47
CA THR A 117 3.24 -14.13 5.71
C THR A 117 2.10 -14.47 6.67
N LEU A 118 1.63 -15.72 6.63
CA LEU A 118 0.64 -16.23 7.59
C LEU A 118 1.15 -16.13 9.03
N GLU A 119 2.40 -16.52 9.28
CA GLU A 119 3.00 -16.45 10.62
C GLU A 119 2.99 -15.01 11.18
N ALA A 120 3.32 -14.02 10.35
CA ALA A 120 3.24 -12.62 10.74
C ALA A 120 1.80 -12.18 11.03
N ALA A 121 0.83 -12.60 10.21
CA ALA A 121 -0.59 -12.34 10.43
C ALA A 121 -1.09 -12.87 11.77
N LEU A 122 -0.75 -14.10 12.13
CA LEU A 122 -1.16 -14.71 13.41
C LEU A 122 -0.53 -13.99 14.61
N LYS A 123 0.76 -13.60 14.53
CA LYS A 123 1.41 -12.80 15.57
C LYS A 123 0.77 -11.42 15.72
N CYS A 124 0.37 -10.79 14.62
CA CYS A 124 -0.32 -9.50 14.67
C CYS A 124 -1.72 -9.62 15.28
N ALA A 125 -2.45 -10.69 14.96
CA ALA A 125 -3.74 -10.97 15.57
C ALA A 125 -3.61 -11.15 17.10
N GLN A 126 -2.60 -11.90 17.55
CA GLN A 126 -2.30 -12.04 18.98
C GLN A 126 -1.91 -10.72 19.65
N ALA A 127 -1.25 -9.82 18.90
CA ALA A 127 -0.92 -8.47 19.38
C ALA A 127 -2.13 -7.53 19.49
N GLY A 128 -3.31 -7.93 19.00
CA GLY A 128 -4.56 -7.19 19.18
C GLY A 128 -4.81 -6.07 18.18
N VAL A 129 -4.23 -6.17 16.97
CA VAL A 129 -4.55 -5.27 15.84
C VAL A 129 -6.03 -5.39 15.43
N ASP A 130 -6.60 -4.34 14.87
CA ASP A 130 -8.00 -4.29 14.42
C ASP A 130 -8.18 -4.77 12.98
N GLY A 131 -7.08 -4.98 12.24
CA GLY A 131 -7.09 -5.53 10.90
C GLY A 131 -5.69 -5.72 10.33
N LEU A 132 -5.62 -6.26 9.11
CA LEU A 132 -4.37 -6.60 8.44
C LEU A 132 -4.31 -5.95 7.06
N VAL A 133 -3.14 -5.41 6.70
CA VAL A 133 -2.79 -5.11 5.31
C VAL A 133 -1.98 -6.29 4.79
N VAL A 134 -2.61 -7.15 3.98
CA VAL A 134 -2.00 -8.38 3.49
C VAL A 134 -1.15 -8.05 2.28
N GLU A 135 0.15 -7.89 2.51
CA GLU A 135 1.09 -7.33 1.55
C GLU A 135 1.91 -8.43 0.85
N CYS A 136 1.61 -8.67 -0.41
CA CYS A 136 2.06 -9.86 -1.13
C CYS A 136 3.21 -9.59 -2.10
N SER A 137 3.79 -10.66 -2.66
CA SER A 137 5.03 -10.58 -3.44
C SER A 137 4.90 -9.78 -4.74
N GLU A 138 3.70 -9.62 -5.29
CA GLU A 138 3.47 -8.87 -6.53
C GLU A 138 3.58 -7.34 -6.34
N GLY A 139 3.49 -6.86 -5.08
CA GLY A 139 3.59 -5.45 -4.73
C GLY A 139 4.99 -4.87 -4.90
N GLY A 140 5.08 -3.55 -5.07
CA GLY A 140 6.36 -2.83 -5.12
C GLY A 140 6.93 -2.52 -3.74
N GLY A 141 8.21 -2.14 -3.68
CA GLY A 141 8.85 -1.73 -2.42
C GLY A 141 9.28 -2.91 -1.57
N PHE A 142 9.30 -2.75 -0.25
CA PHE A 142 9.79 -3.76 0.71
C PHE A 142 8.94 -5.03 0.70
N LYS A 143 9.53 -6.17 0.37
CA LYS A 143 8.85 -7.47 0.28
C LYS A 143 9.51 -8.51 1.19
N ASN A 144 8.75 -9.55 1.50
CA ASN A 144 9.33 -10.77 2.06
C ASN A 144 10.13 -11.49 0.95
N PRO A 145 11.35 -11.98 1.24
CA PRO A 145 12.15 -12.69 0.24
C PRO A 145 11.52 -14.02 -0.19
N GLU A 146 10.80 -14.69 0.72
CA GLU A 146 9.99 -15.87 0.40
C GLU A 146 8.65 -15.41 -0.18
N GLU A 147 8.47 -15.62 -1.49
CA GLU A 147 7.31 -15.08 -2.20
C GLU A 147 6.03 -15.87 -1.90
N VAL A 148 4.97 -15.14 -1.55
CA VAL A 148 3.60 -15.66 -1.52
C VAL A 148 2.71 -14.67 -2.27
N SER A 149 1.94 -15.19 -3.23
CA SER A 149 1.04 -14.39 -4.05
C SER A 149 -0.20 -13.95 -3.27
N THR A 150 -0.84 -12.89 -3.77
CA THR A 150 -2.09 -12.35 -3.22
C THR A 150 -3.20 -13.39 -3.18
N LEU A 151 -3.30 -14.22 -4.23
CA LEU A 151 -4.29 -15.30 -4.32
C LEU A 151 -4.11 -16.32 -3.18
N VAL A 152 -2.87 -16.67 -2.85
CA VAL A 152 -2.56 -17.69 -1.84
C VAL A 152 -2.62 -17.12 -0.43
N LEU A 153 -2.00 -15.97 -0.19
CA LEU A 153 -1.84 -15.44 1.16
C LEU A 153 -3.18 -15.00 1.78
N LEU A 154 -4.09 -14.42 0.99
CA LEU A 154 -5.41 -14.03 1.48
C LEU A 154 -6.19 -15.23 2.02
N GLN A 155 -6.23 -16.33 1.27
CA GLN A 155 -6.93 -17.56 1.69
C GLN A 155 -6.30 -18.17 2.94
N ALA A 156 -4.97 -18.30 2.95
CA ALA A 156 -4.24 -18.87 4.08
C ALA A 156 -4.49 -18.10 5.39
N ILE A 157 -4.51 -16.76 5.34
CA ILE A 157 -4.84 -15.93 6.51
C ILE A 157 -6.31 -16.08 6.89
N ARG A 158 -7.20 -16.06 5.90
CA ARG A 158 -8.65 -16.12 6.12
C ARG A 158 -9.09 -17.40 6.83
N GLU A 159 -8.42 -18.52 6.61
CA GLU A 159 -8.67 -19.78 7.32
C GLU A 159 -8.47 -19.68 8.84
N HIS A 160 -7.66 -18.74 9.32
CA HIS A 160 -7.19 -18.71 10.71
C HIS A 160 -7.68 -17.50 11.52
N THR A 161 -8.14 -16.43 10.89
CA THR A 161 -8.58 -15.21 11.59
C THR A 161 -9.73 -14.52 10.88
N ASP A 162 -10.62 -13.90 11.67
CA ASP A 162 -11.72 -13.07 11.18
C ASP A 162 -11.43 -11.57 11.12
N LEU A 163 -10.19 -11.17 11.37
CA LEU A 163 -9.80 -9.78 11.24
C LEU A 163 -10.09 -9.23 9.83
N PRO A 164 -10.54 -7.98 9.70
CA PRO A 164 -10.66 -7.31 8.41
C PRO A 164 -9.35 -7.32 7.65
N LEU A 165 -9.40 -7.73 6.37
CA LEU A 165 -8.24 -7.80 5.49
C LEU A 165 -8.29 -6.70 4.44
N ILE A 166 -7.18 -6.00 4.25
CA ILE A 166 -6.92 -5.11 3.13
C ILE A 166 -5.90 -5.79 2.23
N ALA A 167 -6.30 -6.21 1.03
CA ALA A 167 -5.39 -6.86 0.09
C ALA A 167 -4.43 -5.83 -0.55
N ALA A 168 -3.13 -6.13 -0.60
CA ALA A 168 -2.12 -5.25 -1.17
C ALA A 168 -1.11 -6.03 -2.02
N GLY A 169 -0.98 -5.66 -3.30
CA GLY A 169 -0.10 -6.33 -4.27
C GLY A 169 -0.88 -6.75 -5.52
N GLY A 170 -0.39 -6.40 -6.72
CA GLY A 170 -1.05 -6.79 -7.99
C GLY A 170 -2.37 -6.06 -8.32
N ILE A 171 -2.91 -5.23 -7.43
CA ILE A 171 -4.22 -4.57 -7.60
C ILE A 171 -4.06 -3.21 -8.29
N VAL A 172 -4.79 -3.00 -9.39
CA VAL A 172 -4.82 -1.73 -10.14
C VAL A 172 -6.23 -1.21 -10.46
N ASP A 173 -7.24 -2.07 -10.34
CA ASP A 173 -8.61 -1.79 -10.79
C ASP A 173 -9.66 -2.72 -10.13
N GLY A 174 -10.90 -2.66 -10.63
CA GLY A 174 -12.04 -3.38 -10.07
C GLY A 174 -12.01 -4.89 -10.29
N ARG A 175 -11.22 -5.40 -11.25
CA ARG A 175 -11.07 -6.85 -11.48
C ARG A 175 -10.33 -7.51 -10.33
N ALA A 176 -9.17 -6.95 -10.00
CA ALA A 176 -8.37 -7.44 -8.88
C ALA A 176 -9.06 -7.15 -7.54
N MET A 177 -9.81 -6.05 -7.42
CA MET A 177 -10.63 -5.78 -6.25
C MET A 177 -11.74 -6.83 -6.05
N ALA A 178 -12.48 -7.19 -7.11
CA ALA A 178 -13.51 -8.22 -7.02
C ALA A 178 -12.92 -9.59 -6.64
N ALA A 179 -11.76 -9.93 -7.21
CA ALA A 179 -11.03 -11.15 -6.84
C ALA A 179 -10.62 -11.13 -5.35
N ALA A 180 -10.03 -10.03 -4.86
CA ALA A 180 -9.65 -9.91 -3.45
C ALA A 180 -10.85 -10.06 -2.49
N PHE A 181 -12.00 -9.45 -2.83
CA PHE A 181 -13.23 -9.58 -2.05
C PHE A 181 -13.76 -11.01 -2.05
N ALA A 182 -13.69 -11.71 -3.17
CA ALA A 182 -14.06 -13.14 -3.23
C ALA A 182 -13.18 -14.01 -2.31
N LEU A 183 -11.94 -13.59 -2.04
CA LEU A 183 -11.00 -14.25 -1.11
C LEU A 183 -11.14 -13.78 0.34
N GLY A 184 -12.14 -12.96 0.65
CA GLY A 184 -12.43 -12.49 2.02
C GLY A 184 -11.78 -11.18 2.42
N ALA A 185 -11.20 -10.42 1.47
CA ALA A 185 -10.80 -9.04 1.74
C ALA A 185 -12.01 -8.10 1.86
N GLU A 186 -11.87 -7.08 2.70
CA GLU A 186 -12.86 -6.02 2.87
C GLU A 186 -12.37 -4.67 2.34
N GLY A 187 -11.13 -4.60 1.87
CA GLY A 187 -10.60 -3.46 1.16
C GLY A 187 -9.38 -3.83 0.33
N VAL A 188 -8.93 -2.88 -0.47
CA VAL A 188 -7.74 -3.03 -1.30
C VAL A 188 -6.84 -1.83 -1.13
N GLN A 189 -5.53 -2.07 -1.20
CA GLN A 189 -4.51 -1.03 -1.19
C GLN A 189 -3.72 -1.08 -2.49
N MET A 190 -3.58 0.09 -3.14
CA MET A 190 -2.83 0.24 -4.38
C MET A 190 -1.61 1.12 -4.16
N GLY A 191 -0.43 0.65 -4.58
CA GLY A 191 0.82 1.42 -4.56
C GLY A 191 1.15 1.95 -5.95
N THR A 192 1.67 1.09 -6.81
CA THR A 192 2.10 1.40 -8.19
C THR A 192 1.05 2.20 -8.98
N ARG A 193 -0.24 1.86 -8.86
CA ARG A 193 -1.35 2.57 -9.53
C ARG A 193 -1.44 4.05 -9.10
N PHE A 194 -1.21 4.34 -7.81
CA PHE A 194 -1.19 5.70 -7.28
C PHE A 194 0.18 6.39 -7.42
N VAL A 195 1.27 5.67 -7.68
CA VAL A 195 2.52 6.32 -8.17
C VAL A 195 2.26 6.94 -9.55
N ALA A 196 1.64 6.17 -10.46
CA ALA A 196 1.24 6.62 -11.81
C ALA A 196 -0.10 7.37 -11.82
N CYS A 197 -0.37 8.15 -10.78
CA CYS A 197 -1.55 9.02 -10.66
C CYS A 197 -1.17 10.46 -11.02
N ALA A 198 -2.09 11.24 -11.59
CA ALA A 198 -1.84 12.62 -12.00
C ALA A 198 -1.40 13.48 -10.80
N GLU A 199 -2.05 13.32 -9.65
CA GLU A 199 -1.80 14.05 -8.40
C GLU A 199 -0.58 13.54 -7.62
N SER A 200 0.02 12.42 -8.04
CA SER A 200 1.28 11.95 -7.47
C SER A 200 2.39 12.96 -7.76
N PRO A 201 3.22 13.35 -6.76
CA PRO A 201 4.25 14.36 -6.93
C PRO A 201 5.49 13.87 -7.70
N VAL A 202 5.52 12.59 -8.07
CA VAL A 202 6.69 12.02 -8.76
C VAL A 202 6.87 12.59 -10.16
N HIS A 203 8.12 12.60 -10.62
CA HIS A 203 8.51 13.05 -11.93
C HIS A 203 7.80 12.24 -13.03
N ALA A 204 7.49 12.91 -14.15
CA ALA A 204 6.77 12.32 -15.27
C ALA A 204 7.45 11.05 -15.83
N HIS A 205 8.79 11.02 -15.82
CA HIS A 205 9.56 9.84 -16.24
C HIS A 205 9.23 8.59 -15.43
N TYR A 206 9.02 8.71 -14.12
CA TYR A 206 8.68 7.56 -13.28
C TYR A 206 7.27 7.08 -13.58
N LYS A 207 6.31 8.00 -13.74
CA LYS A 207 4.95 7.65 -14.18
C LYS A 207 4.98 6.93 -15.54
N GLN A 208 5.77 7.45 -16.48
CA GLN A 208 5.88 6.88 -17.82
C GLN A 208 6.59 5.53 -17.83
N ALA A 209 7.63 5.34 -17.01
CA ALA A 209 8.30 4.05 -16.85
C ALA A 209 7.34 2.98 -16.33
N ILE A 210 6.41 3.33 -15.42
CA ILE A 210 5.35 2.41 -14.98
C ILE A 210 4.40 2.10 -16.14
N VAL A 211 3.95 3.12 -16.88
CA VAL A 211 3.01 2.96 -18.01
C VAL A 211 3.58 2.09 -19.13
N GLN A 212 4.90 2.13 -19.34
CA GLN A 212 5.60 1.39 -20.39
C GLN A 212 6.05 -0.01 -19.96
N ALA A 213 6.01 -0.33 -18.66
CA ALA A 213 6.47 -1.61 -18.16
C ALA A 213 5.52 -2.75 -18.56
N SER A 214 6.06 -3.94 -18.81
CA SER A 214 5.31 -5.18 -18.85
C SER A 214 5.16 -5.79 -17.45
N THR A 215 4.34 -6.84 -17.33
CA THR A 215 4.19 -7.59 -16.07
C THR A 215 5.47 -8.30 -15.63
N THR A 216 6.44 -8.45 -16.53
CA THR A 216 7.75 -9.07 -16.26
C THR A 216 8.89 -8.07 -16.08
N ASP A 217 8.61 -6.76 -16.10
CA ASP A 217 9.63 -5.70 -16.00
C ASP A 217 9.93 -5.24 -14.58
N THR A 218 9.89 -6.18 -13.63
CA THR A 218 10.40 -5.96 -12.27
C THR A 218 11.41 -7.03 -11.86
N TYR A 219 12.30 -6.68 -10.95
CA TYR A 219 13.13 -7.64 -10.21
C TYR A 219 12.68 -7.70 -8.75
N MET A 220 12.75 -8.89 -8.16
CA MET A 220 12.93 -9.02 -6.71
C MET A 220 14.43 -8.92 -6.44
N LEU A 221 14.83 -8.01 -5.56
CA LEU A 221 16.22 -7.68 -5.25
C LEU A 221 16.52 -8.03 -3.80
N ASN A 222 17.77 -8.42 -3.54
CA ASN A 222 18.32 -8.66 -2.20
C ASN A 222 17.58 -9.77 -1.42
N THR A 223 17.18 -10.86 -2.08
CA THR A 223 16.41 -11.96 -1.46
C THR A 223 17.19 -12.74 -0.40
N GLN A 224 18.53 -12.63 -0.41
CA GLN A 224 19.42 -13.29 0.56
C GLN A 224 19.77 -12.40 1.77
N SER A 225 19.27 -11.16 1.81
CA SER A 225 19.57 -10.21 2.89
C SER A 225 18.38 -9.26 3.13
N SER A 226 18.57 -8.26 3.97
CA SER A 226 17.56 -7.25 4.28
C SER A 226 18.09 -5.85 3.93
N PRO A 227 17.26 -4.97 3.34
CA PRO A 227 15.88 -5.19 2.93
C PRO A 227 15.74 -5.89 1.57
N CYS A 228 14.81 -6.83 1.44
CA CYS A 228 14.35 -7.36 0.15
C CYS A 228 13.31 -6.41 -0.46
N ILE A 229 13.43 -6.10 -1.74
CA ILE A 229 12.54 -5.15 -2.43
C ILE A 229 12.13 -5.60 -3.83
N ARG A 230 11.01 -5.09 -4.33
CA ARG A 230 10.63 -5.15 -5.75
C ARG A 230 10.70 -3.78 -6.42
N ALA A 231 11.38 -3.72 -7.56
CA ALA A 231 11.58 -2.50 -8.36
C ALA A 231 11.54 -2.78 -9.86
N LEU A 232 11.27 -1.75 -10.68
CA LEU A 232 11.35 -1.80 -12.14
C LEU A 232 12.74 -2.23 -12.61
N LYS A 233 12.81 -2.94 -13.73
CA LYS A 233 14.07 -3.25 -14.41
C LYS A 233 14.68 -1.98 -14.99
N SER A 234 15.93 -1.72 -14.62
CA SER A 234 16.83 -0.73 -15.20
C SER A 234 18.27 -1.28 -15.21
N PRO A 235 19.20 -0.66 -15.96
CA PRO A 235 20.63 -0.95 -15.84
C PRO A 235 21.12 -0.99 -14.39
N TYR A 236 20.64 -0.06 -13.55
CA TYR A 236 20.98 -0.02 -12.13
C TYR A 236 20.44 -1.23 -11.34
N THR A 237 19.15 -1.56 -11.44
CA THR A 237 18.60 -2.71 -10.70
C THR A 237 19.10 -4.05 -11.24
N LYS A 238 19.50 -4.11 -12.52
CA LYS A 238 20.07 -5.32 -13.12
C LYS A 238 21.40 -5.68 -12.45
N SER A 239 22.28 -4.71 -12.22
CA SER A 239 23.56 -4.96 -11.53
C SER A 239 23.34 -5.45 -10.09
N LEU A 240 22.35 -4.89 -9.38
CA LEU A 240 21.96 -5.36 -8.04
C LEU A 240 21.38 -6.77 -8.05
N HIS A 241 20.55 -7.09 -9.05
CA HIS A 241 19.97 -8.42 -9.21
C HIS A 241 21.04 -9.48 -9.47
N GLU A 242 21.97 -9.20 -10.39
CA GLU A 242 23.09 -10.09 -10.73
C GLU A 242 24.06 -10.27 -9.55
N ALA A 243 24.28 -9.22 -8.76
CA ALA A 243 25.09 -9.31 -7.54
C ALA A 243 24.41 -10.11 -6.42
N GLY A 244 23.07 -10.18 -6.42
CA GLY A 244 22.27 -10.88 -5.40
C GLY A 244 22.21 -10.19 -4.03
N LEU A 245 23.00 -9.15 -3.81
CA LEU A 245 23.06 -8.37 -2.57
C LEU A 245 22.90 -6.87 -2.85
N MET A 246 22.25 -6.17 -1.93
CA MET A 246 22.00 -4.73 -2.00
C MET A 246 22.35 -4.09 -0.66
N GLY A 247 23.33 -3.19 -0.68
CA GLY A 247 23.69 -2.37 0.49
C GLY A 247 22.77 -1.14 0.65
N PRO A 248 22.86 -0.43 1.80
CA PRO A 248 22.05 0.75 2.08
C PRO A 248 22.28 1.90 1.08
N GLU A 249 23.48 2.00 0.51
CA GLU A 249 23.84 2.98 -0.53
C GLU A 249 22.94 2.89 -1.77
N ALA A 250 22.26 1.74 -1.98
CA ALA A 250 21.38 1.57 -3.12
C ALA A 250 20.21 2.57 -3.14
N PHE A 251 19.83 3.11 -2.00
CA PHE A 251 18.74 4.08 -1.90
C PHE A 251 19.19 5.54 -1.92
N LYS A 252 20.50 5.82 -2.01
CA LYS A 252 21.02 7.19 -1.88
C LYS A 252 20.44 8.16 -2.91
N GLY A 253 20.22 7.70 -4.15
CA GLY A 253 19.62 8.48 -5.24
C GLY A 253 18.09 8.37 -5.35
N ILE A 254 17.38 7.89 -4.32
CA ILE A 254 15.94 7.60 -4.46
C ILE A 254 15.10 8.86 -4.74
N GLN A 255 15.49 10.01 -4.19
CA GLN A 255 14.81 11.28 -4.47
C GLN A 255 15.10 11.77 -5.90
N ASP A 256 16.26 11.43 -6.49
CA ASP A 256 16.56 11.72 -7.90
C ASP A 256 15.70 10.87 -8.84
N VAL A 257 15.36 9.63 -8.46
CA VAL A 257 14.31 8.85 -9.15
C VAL A 257 12.95 9.54 -9.01
N TYR A 258 12.56 9.86 -7.78
CA TYR A 258 11.19 10.31 -7.47
C TYR A 258 10.89 11.68 -8.03
N PHE A 259 11.81 12.64 -7.92
CA PHE A 259 11.57 14.04 -8.24
C PHE A 259 12.49 14.57 -9.35
N GLY A 260 13.66 13.96 -9.55
CA GLY A 260 14.58 14.28 -10.65
C GLY A 260 14.30 13.52 -11.95
N GLY A 261 13.58 12.39 -11.89
CA GLY A 261 13.27 11.57 -13.06
C GLY A 261 14.43 10.74 -13.60
N ASP A 262 15.52 10.57 -12.83
CA ASP A 262 16.61 9.67 -13.19
C ASP A 262 16.28 8.25 -12.73
N MET A 263 15.75 7.43 -13.65
CA MET A 263 15.35 6.04 -13.39
C MET A 263 16.52 5.08 -13.10
N ASN A 264 17.77 5.57 -13.15
CA ASN A 264 18.96 4.80 -12.82
C ASN A 264 19.65 5.26 -11.53
N ALA A 265 19.19 6.34 -10.89
CA ALA A 265 19.82 6.86 -9.67
C ALA A 265 19.64 5.95 -8.44
N ALA A 266 18.56 5.15 -8.41
CA ALA A 266 18.25 4.16 -7.38
C ALA A 266 17.17 3.18 -7.90
N PRO A 267 16.78 2.13 -7.14
CA PRO A 267 15.71 1.23 -7.54
C PRO A 267 14.35 1.94 -7.56
N ALA A 268 13.75 2.05 -8.75
CA ALA A 268 12.41 2.58 -8.92
C ALA A 268 11.36 1.56 -8.44
N LEU A 269 10.92 1.69 -7.19
CA LEU A 269 9.99 0.76 -6.53
C LEU A 269 8.65 0.65 -7.29
N ALA A 270 8.32 -0.53 -7.77
CA ALA A 270 7.06 -0.80 -8.45
C ALA A 270 6.71 -2.28 -8.35
N GLY A 271 5.42 -2.57 -8.34
CA GLY A 271 4.92 -3.95 -8.38
C GLY A 271 4.82 -4.48 -9.81
N GLN A 272 4.60 -5.80 -9.93
CA GLN A 272 4.29 -6.44 -11.23
C GLN A 272 3.02 -5.87 -11.87
N SER A 273 2.15 -5.26 -11.04
CA SER A 273 0.99 -4.46 -11.45
C SER A 273 1.30 -3.34 -12.45
N ALA A 274 2.57 -2.92 -12.58
CA ALA A 274 2.98 -1.92 -13.58
C ALA A 274 2.54 -2.32 -15.00
N GLY A 275 2.63 -3.61 -15.34
CA GLY A 275 2.18 -4.15 -16.63
C GLY A 275 0.68 -4.07 -16.92
N LEU A 276 -0.12 -3.61 -15.97
CA LEU A 276 -1.58 -3.43 -16.10
C LEU A 276 -1.99 -1.95 -16.04
N ILE A 277 -1.01 -1.04 -16.01
CA ILE A 277 -1.22 0.40 -15.94
C ILE A 277 -0.86 0.97 -17.32
N HIS A 278 -1.86 1.41 -18.08
CA HIS A 278 -1.65 1.80 -19.49
C HIS A 278 -1.66 3.31 -19.73
N GLU A 279 -2.04 4.09 -18.73
CA GLU A 279 -2.10 5.55 -18.81
C GLU A 279 -2.05 6.16 -17.40
N VAL A 280 -1.68 7.44 -17.33
CA VAL A 280 -1.76 8.26 -16.11
C VAL A 280 -3.17 8.79 -15.98
N LYS A 281 -3.80 8.54 -14.83
CA LYS A 281 -5.17 8.96 -14.50
C LYS A 281 -5.19 9.78 -13.22
N THR A 282 -6.21 10.61 -13.06
CA THR A 282 -6.52 11.26 -11.79
C THR A 282 -6.90 10.22 -10.73
N ALA A 283 -6.73 10.56 -9.45
CA ALA A 283 -7.16 9.68 -8.35
C ALA A 283 -8.67 9.37 -8.44
N ARG A 284 -9.45 10.35 -8.90
CA ARG A 284 -10.89 10.23 -9.15
C ARG A 284 -11.21 9.18 -10.20
N GLU A 285 -10.62 9.28 -11.38
CA GLU A 285 -10.84 8.30 -12.47
C GLU A 285 -10.45 6.88 -12.04
N ILE A 286 -9.31 6.73 -11.37
CA ILE A 286 -8.86 5.43 -10.85
C ILE A 286 -9.91 4.81 -9.92
N ILE A 287 -10.43 5.59 -8.98
CA ILE A 287 -11.42 5.10 -8.00
C ILE A 287 -12.78 4.84 -8.66
N GLU A 288 -13.30 5.78 -9.45
CA GLU A 288 -14.60 5.64 -10.11
C GLU A 288 -14.62 4.42 -11.05
N GLU A 289 -13.57 4.20 -11.84
CA GLU A 289 -13.44 3.02 -12.70
C GLU A 289 -13.34 1.73 -11.89
N THR A 290 -12.55 1.74 -10.82
CA THR A 290 -12.40 0.57 -9.93
C THR A 290 -13.75 0.16 -9.35
N VAL A 291 -14.51 1.13 -8.83
CA VAL A 291 -15.84 0.90 -8.24
C VAL A 291 -16.83 0.41 -9.29
N ALA A 292 -16.88 1.04 -10.46
CA ALA A 292 -17.78 0.64 -11.55
C ALA A 292 -17.49 -0.79 -12.02
N GLN A 293 -16.22 -1.12 -12.26
CA GLN A 293 -15.80 -2.47 -12.66
C GLN A 293 -16.08 -3.51 -11.56
N PHE A 294 -15.80 -3.19 -10.29
CA PHE A 294 -16.10 -4.06 -9.16
C PHE A 294 -17.58 -4.45 -9.15
N HIS A 295 -18.49 -3.47 -9.20
CA HIS A 295 -19.93 -3.74 -9.18
C HIS A 295 -20.41 -4.51 -10.41
N ALA A 296 -19.90 -4.19 -11.60
CA ALA A 296 -20.24 -4.95 -12.81
C ALA A 296 -19.81 -6.42 -12.71
N ILE A 297 -18.63 -6.69 -12.15
CA ILE A 297 -18.13 -8.06 -11.95
C ILE A 297 -18.93 -8.78 -10.86
N SER A 298 -19.20 -8.12 -9.74
CA SER A 298 -20.03 -8.70 -8.67
C SER A 298 -21.43 -9.06 -9.17
N ALA A 299 -22.05 -8.20 -9.99
CA ALA A 299 -23.35 -8.48 -10.60
C ALA A 299 -23.28 -9.71 -11.51
N ARG A 300 -22.27 -9.80 -12.38
CA ARG A 300 -22.05 -10.96 -13.26
C ARG A 300 -21.83 -12.26 -12.47
N LEU A 301 -20.99 -12.22 -11.42
CA LEU A 301 -20.76 -13.40 -10.57
C LEU A 301 -22.04 -13.81 -9.81
N GLY A 302 -22.84 -12.84 -9.36
CA GLY A 302 -24.14 -13.10 -8.75
C GLY A 302 -25.13 -13.76 -9.72
N GLN A 303 -25.07 -13.43 -11.01
CA GLN A 303 -25.89 -14.08 -12.03
C GLN A 303 -25.54 -15.57 -12.18
N LEU A 304 -24.25 -15.92 -12.20
CA LEU A 304 -23.80 -17.32 -12.23
C LEU A 304 -24.41 -18.13 -11.08
N ALA A 305 -24.39 -17.58 -9.85
CA ALA A 305 -25.01 -18.21 -8.69
C ALA A 305 -26.53 -18.32 -8.83
N SER A 306 -27.22 -17.24 -9.24
CA SER A 306 -28.69 -17.22 -9.37
C SER A 306 -29.22 -18.19 -10.42
N THR A 307 -28.43 -18.47 -11.47
CA THR A 307 -28.79 -19.36 -12.57
C THR A 307 -28.27 -20.78 -12.37
N SER A 308 -27.44 -21.02 -11.34
CA SER A 308 -26.70 -22.27 -11.16
C SER A 308 -25.96 -22.70 -12.42
N SER A 309 -25.42 -21.73 -13.17
CA SER A 309 -24.63 -21.92 -14.40
C SER A 309 -23.25 -21.31 -14.23
N PHE A 310 -22.26 -21.82 -14.95
CA PHE A 310 -20.91 -21.24 -15.03
C PHE A 310 -20.75 -20.24 -16.19
N GLY A 311 -21.84 -19.94 -16.90
CA GLY A 311 -21.88 -19.16 -18.13
C GLY A 311 -22.85 -19.81 -19.09
#